data_AF-A0ABD4KWA3-F1
#
_entry.id   AF-A0ABD4KWA3-F1
#
_cell.length_a   1.000
_cell.length_b   1.000
_cell.length_c   1.000
_cell.angle_alpha   90.00
_cell.angle_beta   90.00
_cell.angle_gamma   90.00
#
_symmetry.space_group_name_H-M   'P 1'
#
loop_
_entity.id
_entity.type
_entity.pdbx_description
1 polymer ?
#
loop_
_entity_poly.entity_id
_entity_poly.type
_entity_poly.pdbx_seq_one_letter_code
_entity_poly.pdbx_strand_id
1 'polypeptide(L)'
;MKMFFRQEIALLFGLLTLLFFKTLGADLLSDTTPFWIYILISTGLFAIVTWAIFSVVRHSDALAVKLGEPFGTLILTLSVISLEVV
;
A
#
# COMPACT_ATOMS: atom_id res chain seq x y z
N MET A 1 -18.53 -2.30 -14.28
CA MET A 1 -18.48 -2.79 -12.88
C MET A 1 -17.30 -3.72 -12.55
N LYS A 2 -16.77 -4.52 -13.50
CA LYS A 2 -15.61 -5.41 -13.24
C LYS A 2 -14.25 -4.70 -13.03
N MET A 3 -14.14 -3.42 -13.37
CA MET A 3 -12.86 -2.69 -13.34
C MET A 3 -12.54 -2.09 -11.96
N PHE A 4 -13.55 -1.69 -11.19
CA PHE A 4 -13.38 -1.17 -9.82
C PHE A 4 -12.79 -2.23 -8.87
N PHE A 5 -13.29 -3.47 -8.95
CA PHE A 5 -12.82 -4.55 -8.09
C PHE A 5 -11.35 -4.93 -8.35
N ARG A 6 -10.81 -4.59 -9.52
CA ARG A 6 -9.41 -4.85 -9.88
C ARG A 6 -8.46 -3.75 -9.40
N GLN A 7 -9.00 -2.57 -9.11
CA GLN A 7 -8.25 -1.39 -8.67
C GLN A 7 -8.10 -1.36 -7.14
N GLU A 8 -9.10 -1.85 -6.41
CA GLU A 8 -9.12 -1.95 -4.94
C GLU A 8 -8.40 -3.20 -4.39
N ILE A 9 -7.88 -4.07 -5.26
CA ILE A 9 -7.20 -5.32 -4.83
C ILE A 9 -6.01 -5.01 -3.93
N ALA A 10 -5.21 -3.99 -4.26
CA ALA A 10 -4.06 -3.61 -3.45
C ALA A 10 -4.48 -3.20 -2.03
N LEU A 11 -5.64 -2.56 -1.87
CA LEU A 11 -6.18 -2.19 -0.56
C LEU A 11 -6.62 -3.42 0.22
N LEU A 12 -7.36 -4.34 -0.40
CA LEU A 12 -7.76 -5.61 0.24
C LEU A 12 -6.55 -6.44 0.66
N PHE A 13 -5.54 -6.57 -0.20
CA PHE A 13 -4.31 -7.29 0.12
C PHE A 13 -3.52 -6.61 1.23
N GLY A 14 -3.40 -5.28 1.21
CA GLY A 14 -2.77 -4.51 2.28
C GLY A 14 -3.48 -4.71 3.62
N LEU A 15 -4.82 -4.65 3.63
CA LEU A 15 -5.64 -4.82 4.82
C LEU A 15 -5.56 -6.25 5.36
N LEU A 16 -5.60 -7.26 4.50
CA LEU A 16 -5.40 -8.67 4.88
C LEU A 16 -4.00 -8.91 5.46
N THR A 17 -2.98 -8.32 4.85
CA THR A 17 -1.58 -8.44 5.32
C THR A 17 -1.43 -7.78 6.68
N LEU A 18 -1.99 -6.59 6.88
CA LEU A 18 -2.05 -5.91 8.17
C LEU A 18 -2.73 -6.77 9.24
N LEU A 19 -3.91 -7.32 8.93
CA LEU A 19 -4.68 -8.15 9.85
C LEU A 19 -3.93 -9.43 10.23
N PHE A 20 -3.30 -10.07 9.24
CA PHE A 20 -2.47 -11.25 9.43
C PHE A 20 -1.30 -10.95 10.36
N PHE A 21 -0.51 -9.91 10.09
CA PHE A 21 0.65 -9.57 10.92
C PHE A 21 0.28 -9.09 12.32
N LYS A 22 -0.86 -8.42 12.49
CA LYS A 22 -1.34 -7.98 13.80
C LYS A 22 -1.86 -9.13 14.68
N THR A 23 -2.31 -10.24 14.09
CA THR A 23 -2.97 -11.34 14.83
C THR A 23 -2.12 -12.60 14.94
N LEU A 24 -1.63 -13.13 13.81
CA LEU A 24 -0.87 -14.37 13.73
C LEU A 24 0.61 -14.12 13.43
N GLY A 25 0.94 -13.03 12.76
CA GLY A 25 2.27 -12.78 12.22
C GLY A 25 3.25 -12.11 13.18
N ALA A 26 2.86 -11.82 14.42
CA ALA A 26 3.73 -11.14 15.39
C ALA A 26 5.00 -11.95 15.67
N ASP A 27 4.88 -13.27 15.80
CA ASP A 27 6.03 -14.15 16.05
C ASP A 27 6.92 -14.31 14.81
N LEU A 28 6.38 -14.09 13.60
CA LEU A 28 7.12 -14.21 12.33
C LEU A 28 8.13 -13.08 12.07
N LEU A 29 8.07 -11.98 12.83
CA LEU A 29 9.09 -10.91 12.79
C LEU A 29 9.95 -10.89 14.06
N SER A 30 9.84 -11.91 14.92
CA SER A 30 10.65 -12.00 16.13
C SER A 30 12.08 -12.48 15.83
N ASP A 31 13.02 -12.17 16.73
CA ASP A 31 14.42 -12.61 16.66
C ASP A 31 14.59 -14.15 16.67
N THR A 32 13.53 -14.90 16.97
CA THR A 32 13.53 -16.36 16.95
C THR A 32 13.37 -16.95 15.54
N THR A 33 13.08 -16.11 14.54
CA THR A 33 12.83 -16.59 13.17
C THR A 33 14.12 -16.89 12.41
N PRO A 34 14.17 -17.99 11.64
CA PRO A 34 15.31 -18.28 10.78
C PRO A 34 15.54 -17.17 9.76
N PHE A 35 16.79 -16.75 9.59
CA PHE A 35 17.19 -15.64 8.72
C PHE A 35 16.58 -15.68 7.30
N TRP A 36 16.54 -16.86 6.68
CA TRP A 36 15.97 -17.03 5.35
C TRP A 36 14.46 -16.76 5.29
N ILE A 37 13.73 -17.18 6.33
CA ILE A 37 12.28 -16.96 6.44
C ILE A 37 12.01 -15.47 6.69
N TYR A 38 12.80 -14.85 7.56
CA TYR A 38 12.72 -13.42 7.85
C TYR A 38 12.91 -12.57 6.59
N ILE A 39 13.94 -12.84 5.78
CA ILE A 39 14.16 -12.14 4.50
C ILE A 39 12.99 -12.32 3.55
N LEU A 40 12.49 -13.55 3.39
CA LEU A 40 11.39 -13.84 2.46
C LEU A 40 10.14 -13.04 2.85
N ILE A 41 9.81 -13.04 4.14
CA ILE A 41 8.65 -12.34 4.68
C ILE A 41 8.81 -10.83 4.55
N SER A 42 9.98 -10.29 4.93
CA SER A 42 10.27 -8.86 4.84
C SER A 42 10.21 -8.37 3.39
N THR A 43 10.78 -9.13 2.45
CA THR A 43 10.71 -8.81 1.01
C THR A 43 9.28 -8.86 0.50
N GLY A 44 8.48 -9.85 0.93
CA GLY A 44 7.06 -9.94 0.58
C GLY A 44 6.24 -8.76 1.12
N LEU A 45 6.46 -8.38 2.38
CA LEU A 45 5.86 -7.19 2.99
C LEU A 45 6.23 -5.92 2.22
N PHE A 46 7.52 -5.75 1.91
CA PHE A 46 8.00 -4.62 1.14
C PHE A 46 7.34 -4.53 -0.24
N ALA A 47 7.18 -5.66 -0.93
CA ALA A 47 6.49 -5.72 -2.22
C ALA A 47 5.01 -5.33 -2.11
N ILE A 48 4.31 -5.78 -1.07
CA ILE A 48 2.90 -5.45 -0.83
C ILE A 48 2.75 -3.95 -0.53
N VAL A 49 3.59 -3.39 0.33
CA VAL A 49 3.58 -1.95 0.65
C VAL A 49 3.85 -1.12 -0.61
N THR A 50 4.91 -1.45 -1.35
CA THR A 50 5.25 -0.76 -2.60
C THR A 50 4.08 -0.80 -3.59
N TRP A 51 3.43 -1.96 -3.74
CA TRP A 51 2.27 -2.10 -4.60
C TRP A 51 1.08 -1.25 -4.13
N ALA A 52 0.83 -1.18 -2.82
CA ALA A 52 -0.23 -0.35 -2.24
C ALA A 52 0.01 1.14 -2.52
N ILE A 53 1.24 1.63 -2.32
CA ILE A 53 1.65 3.03 -2.57
C ILE A 53 1.38 3.40 -4.04
N PHE A 54 1.85 2.60 -5.01
CA PHE A 54 1.61 2.87 -6.43
C PHE A 54 0.12 2.82 -6.80
N SER A 55 -0.66 1.95 -6.16
CA SER A 55 -2.11 1.94 -6.36
C SER A 55 -2.73 3.26 -5.93
N VAL A 56 -2.40 3.78 -4.75
CA VAL A 56 -2.91 5.07 -4.26
C VAL A 56 -2.54 6.21 -5.20
N VAL A 57 -1.28 6.30 -5.62
CA VAL A 57 -0.81 7.35 -6.55
C VAL A 57 -1.60 7.34 -7.86
N ARG A 58 -1.87 6.17 -8.45
CA ARG A 58 -2.68 6.06 -9.67
C ARG A 58 -4.11 6.60 -9.49
N HIS A 59 -4.71 6.38 -8.32
CA HIS A 59 -6.05 6.90 -8.04
C HIS A 59 -6.03 8.41 -7.86
N SER A 60 -5.03 8.94 -7.15
CA SER A 60 -4.82 10.38 -6.98
C SER A 60 -4.60 11.09 -8.31
N ASP A 61 -3.83 10.49 -9.23
CA ASP A 61 -3.61 11.01 -10.58
C ASP A 61 -4.92 11.04 -11.40
N ALA A 62 -5.68 9.95 -11.39
CA ALA A 62 -6.99 9.89 -12.06
C ALA A 62 -7.99 10.91 -11.49
N LEU A 63 -7.90 11.20 -10.19
CA LEU A 63 -8.71 12.22 -9.52
C LEU A 63 -8.24 13.64 -9.89
N ALA A 64 -6.93 13.86 -9.98
CA ALA A 64 -6.33 15.13 -10.36
C ALA A 64 -6.75 15.57 -11.77
N VAL A 65 -6.73 14.64 -12.74
CA VAL A 65 -7.19 14.89 -14.10
C VAL A 65 -8.67 15.29 -14.15
N LYS A 66 -9.51 14.66 -13.31
CA LYS A 66 -10.95 14.97 -13.27
C LYS A 66 -11.26 16.33 -12.65
N LEU A 67 -10.43 16.80 -11.73
CA LEU A 67 -10.65 18.06 -11.02
C LEU A 67 -10.01 19.26 -11.72
N GLY A 68 -9.00 19.04 -12.54
CA GLY A 68 -8.25 20.11 -13.20
C GLY A 68 -7.50 20.99 -12.21
N GLU A 69 -6.86 22.05 -12.71
CA GLU A 69 -6.10 22.97 -11.87
C GLU A 69 -7.02 24.03 -11.22
N PRO A 70 -6.78 24.40 -9.95
CA PRO A 70 -5.62 24.09 -9.09
C PRO A 70 -5.77 22.84 -8.19
N PHE A 71 -6.97 22.26 -8.13
CA PHE A 71 -7.30 21.19 -7.17
C PHE A 71 -6.54 19.88 -7.45
N GLY A 72 -6.30 19.56 -8.72
CA GLY A 72 -5.55 18.37 -9.09
C GLY A 72 -4.12 18.39 -8.56
N THR A 73 -3.45 19.54 -8.65
CA THR A 73 -2.11 19.74 -8.09
C THR A 73 -2.11 19.58 -6.57
N LEU A 74 -3.09 20.14 -5.87
CA LEU A 74 -3.21 19.98 -4.41
C LEU A 74 -3.42 18.53 -3.98
N ILE A 75 -4.20 17.76 -4.74
CA ILE A 75 -4.44 16.34 -4.42
C ILE A 75 -3.19 15.51 -4.69
N LEU A 76 -2.46 15.79 -5.77
CA LEU A 76 -1.23 15.09 -6.08
C LEU A 76 -0.16 15.35 -5.01
N THR A 77 0.02 16.60 -4.59
CA THR A 77 0.99 16.96 -3.55
C THR A 77 0.59 16.37 -2.19
N LEU A 78 -0.68 16.48 -1.80
CA LEU A 78 -1.19 15.88 -0.56
C LEU A 78 -1.00 14.36 -0.56
N SER A 79 -1.26 13.70 -1.68
CA SER A 79 -1.10 12.25 -1.81
C SER A 79 0.35 11.81 -1.63
N VAL A 80 1.32 12.53 -2.21
CA VAL A 80 2.74 12.19 -2.06
C VAL A 80 3.23 12.49 -0.64
N ILE A 81 2.92 13.66 -0.09
CA ILE A 81 3.35 14.05 1.26
C ILE A 81 2.77 13.10 2.32
N SER A 82 1.52 12.66 2.15
CA SER A 82 0.91 11.69 3.07
C SER A 82 1.62 10.33 3.05
N LEU A 83 2.26 9.95 1.94
CA LEU A 83 3.04 8.72 1.83
C LEU A 83 4.46 8.86 2.41
N GLU A 84 5.01 10.07 2.42
CA GLU A 84 6.36 10.35 2.95
C GLU A 84 6.39 10.53 4.47
N VAL A 85 5.32 11.10 5.05
CA VAL A 85 5.30 11.54 6.45
C VAL A 85 4.62 10.55 7.40
N VAL A 86 3.74 9.68 6.90
CA VAL A 86 3.00 8.68 7.70
C VAL A 86 3.76 7.36 7.76
#